data_AF-A0A8C5UNS8-F1
#
_entry.id   AF-A0A8C5UNS8-F1
#
_cell.length_a   1.000
_cell.length_b   1.000
_cell.length_c   1.000
_cell.angle_alpha   90.00
_cell.angle_beta   90.00
_cell.angle_gamma   90.00
#
_symmetry.space_group_name_H-M   'P 1'
#
loop_
_entity.id
_entity.type
_entity.pdbx_description
1 polymer ?
#
loop_
_entity_poly.entity_id
_entity_poly.type
_entity_poly.pdbx_seq_one_letter_code
_entity_poly.pdbx_strand_id
1 'polypeptide(L)'
;MALQVRVAPSKVVLQNLVMCVILFYTVYYVSLSMGCLTLKAYELDVLAPFDFKTNPSWLNTNYKVLLVSTEVTYFVCGLLFVLVVEEWVWDYAILVTILHVAITSTVMSEFPLTSHWWAALGILELFV
;
A
#
# COMPACT_ATOMS: atom_id res chain seq x y z
N MET A 1 -1.47 23.43 28.77
CA MET A 1 -0.42 22.86 27.91
C MET A 1 -0.67 23.37 26.50
N ALA A 2 0.17 24.28 26.01
CA ALA A 2 0.05 24.84 24.67
C ALA A 2 0.67 23.86 23.68
N LEU A 3 -0.17 23.21 22.88
CA LEU A 3 0.28 22.43 21.73
C LEU A 3 0.84 23.41 20.70
N GLN A 4 2.12 23.74 20.81
CA GLN A 4 2.85 24.42 19.73
C GLN A 4 2.98 23.42 18.59
N VAL A 5 1.94 23.35 17.76
CA VAL A 5 2.04 22.78 16.42
C VAL A 5 3.01 23.69 15.67
N ARG A 6 4.31 23.36 15.68
CA ARG A 6 5.25 23.86 14.70
C ARG A 6 4.76 23.32 13.36
N VAL A 7 3.89 24.10 12.70
CA VAL A 7 3.50 23.83 11.33
C VAL A 7 4.77 24.05 10.50
N ALA A 8 5.51 22.97 10.26
CA ALA A 8 6.42 22.92 9.13
C ALA A 8 5.65 23.43 7.90
N PRO A 9 6.27 24.21 6.99
CA PRO A 9 5.57 24.81 5.87
C PRO A 9 4.71 23.74 5.19
N SER A 10 3.38 23.85 5.27
CA SER A 10 2.42 22.79 4.92
C SER A 10 2.64 22.23 3.51
N LYS A 11 3.21 23.05 2.63
CA LYS A 11 3.65 22.69 1.29
C LYS A 11 4.67 21.55 1.27
N VAL A 12 5.62 21.52 2.21
CA VAL A 12 6.68 20.48 2.28
C VAL A 12 6.09 19.15 2.77
N VAL A 13 5.22 19.20 3.77
CA VAL A 13 4.51 18.00 4.28
C VAL A 13 3.65 17.38 3.17
N LEU A 14 2.88 18.22 2.44
CA LEU A 14 2.07 17.74 1.32
C LEU A 14 2.94 17.16 0.19
N GLN A 15 4.07 17.80 -0.12
CA GLN A 15 4.99 17.30 -1.14
C GLN A 15 5.60 15.95 -0.75
N ASN A 16 6.02 15.79 0.50
CA ASN A 16 6.54 14.53 1.02
C ASN A 16 5.46 13.43 0.99
N LEU A 17 4.22 13.76 1.35
CA LEU A 17 3.10 12.82 1.23
C LEU A 17 2.90 12.37 -0.21
N VAL A 18 2.85 13.30 -1.17
CA VAL A 18 2.67 12.98 -2.58
C VAL A 18 3.82 12.09 -3.08
N MET A 19 5.06 12.38 -2.67
CA MET A 19 6.21 11.51 -2.97
C MET A 19 6.05 10.11 -2.38
N CYS A 20 5.61 9.98 -1.13
CA CYS A 20 5.35 8.67 -0.50
C CYS A 20 4.27 7.89 -1.25
N VAL A 21 3.20 8.54 -1.69
CA VAL A 21 2.12 7.91 -2.48
C VAL A 21 2.64 7.43 -3.84
N ILE A 22 3.39 8.27 -4.56
CA ILE A 22 3.98 7.91 -5.86
C ILE A 22 4.94 6.73 -5.70
N LEU A 23 5.79 6.78 -4.67
CA LEU A 23 6.75 5.72 -4.37
C LEU A 23 6.02 4.42 -4.04
N PHE A 24 4.97 4.47 -3.22
CA PHE A 24 4.15 3.32 -2.87
C PHE A 24 3.59 2.61 -4.10
N TYR A 25 2.92 3.33 -4.99
CA TYR A 25 2.36 2.73 -6.21
C TYR A 25 3.46 2.24 -7.17
N THR A 26 4.59 2.95 -7.25
CA THR A 26 5.72 2.52 -8.09
C THR A 26 6.28 1.19 -7.62
N VAL A 27 6.56 1.06 -6.32
CA VAL A 27 7.04 -0.20 -5.72
C VAL A 27 5.98 -1.29 -5.86
N TYR A 28 4.69 -0.94 -5.76
CA TYR A 28 3.60 -1.89 -5.97
C TYR A 28 3.64 -2.52 -7.36
N TYR A 29 3.65 -1.72 -8.42
CA TYR A 29 3.64 -2.24 -9.79
C TYR A 29 4.94 -2.97 -10.14
N VAL A 30 6.08 -2.55 -9.59
CA VAL A 30 7.35 -3.28 -9.72
C VAL A 30 7.26 -4.64 -9.03
N SER A 31 6.74 -4.71 -7.81
CA SER A 31 6.55 -5.95 -7.06
C SER A 31 5.55 -6.89 -7.75
N LEU A 32 4.47 -6.33 -8.31
CA LEU A 32 3.46 -7.06 -9.06
C LEU A 32 4.05 -7.64 -10.33
N SER A 33 4.84 -6.87 -11.06
CA SER A 33 5.54 -7.33 -12.27
C SER A 33 6.55 -8.45 -11.95
N MET A 34 7.33 -8.31 -10.88
CA MET A 34 8.26 -9.37 -10.44
C MET A 34 7.52 -10.63 -9.96
N GLY A 35 6.41 -10.47 -9.23
CA GLY A 35 5.54 -11.57 -8.79
C GLY A 35 4.91 -12.32 -9.96
N CYS A 36 4.44 -11.57 -10.96
CA CYS A 36 3.92 -12.08 -12.22
C CYS A 36 4.94 -12.93 -12.98
N LEU A 37 6.18 -12.43 -13.13
CA LEU A 37 7.28 -13.16 -13.79
C LEU A 37 7.67 -14.44 -13.03
N THR A 38 7.77 -14.37 -11.70
CA THR A 38 8.21 -15.50 -10.87
C THR A 38 7.16 -16.61 -10.77
N LEU A 39 5.88 -16.24 -10.68
CA LEU A 39 4.76 -17.19 -10.56
C LEU A 39 4.09 -17.53 -11.90
N LYS A 40 4.58 -16.98 -13.03
CA LYS A 40 4.05 -17.16 -14.40
C LYS A 40 2.55 -16.85 -14.52
N ALA A 41 2.08 -15.83 -13.81
CA ALA A 41 0.72 -15.32 -13.98
C ALA A 41 0.74 -14.30 -15.12
N TYR A 42 -0.03 -14.49 -16.19
CA TYR A 42 -0.01 -13.57 -17.36
C TYR A 42 -1.16 -12.56 -17.38
N GLU A 43 -2.16 -12.72 -16.50
CA GLU A 43 -3.29 -11.81 -16.39
C GLU A 43 -2.94 -10.70 -15.40
N LEU A 44 -2.32 -9.63 -15.89
CA LEU A 44 -2.05 -8.42 -15.11
C LEU A 44 -3.24 -7.47 -15.24
N ASP A 45 -4.08 -7.44 -14.21
CA ASP A 45 -5.09 -6.39 -14.09
C ASP A 45 -4.46 -5.10 -13.56
N VAL A 46 -4.69 -4.00 -14.27
CA VAL A 46 -4.28 -2.65 -13.82
C VAL A 46 -4.97 -2.29 -12.50
N LEU A 47 -6.13 -2.92 -12.22
CA LEU A 47 -6.89 -2.76 -11.00
C LEU A 47 -6.44 -3.69 -9.87
N ALA A 48 -5.40 -4.52 -10.08
CA ALA A 48 -4.83 -5.42 -9.08
C ALA A 48 -4.66 -4.77 -7.69
N PRO A 49 -4.01 -3.60 -7.51
CA PRO A 49 -3.86 -2.99 -6.18
C PRO A 49 -5.18 -2.69 -5.46
N PHE A 50 -6.29 -2.58 -6.19
CA PHE A 50 -7.61 -2.26 -5.67
C PHE A 50 -8.53 -3.48 -5.61
N ASP A 51 -8.13 -4.63 -6.15
CA ASP A 51 -8.98 -5.80 -6.21
C ASP A 51 -9.00 -6.52 -4.85
N PHE A 52 -10.16 -6.50 -4.20
CA PHE A 52 -10.45 -7.27 -2.99
C PHE A 52 -11.50 -8.37 -3.21
N LYS A 53 -12.06 -8.47 -4.42
CA LYS A 53 -13.11 -9.44 -4.77
C LYS A 53 -12.55 -10.80 -5.20
N THR A 54 -11.24 -10.88 -5.47
CA THR A 54 -10.59 -12.15 -5.81
C THR A 54 -10.80 -13.18 -4.69
N ASN A 55 -11.37 -14.34 -5.03
CA ASN A 55 -11.69 -15.38 -4.06
C ASN A 55 -10.40 -15.91 -3.40
N PRO A 56 -10.32 -15.95 -2.05
CA PRO A 56 -9.15 -16.42 -1.33
C PRO A 56 -8.95 -17.91 -1.60
N SER A 57 -8.00 -18.23 -2.47
CA SER A 57 -7.72 -19.59 -2.89
C SER A 57 -6.22 -19.79 -3.08
N TRP A 58 -5.63 -20.66 -2.28
CA TRP A 58 -4.21 -21.03 -2.38
C TRP A 58 -3.86 -21.73 -3.71
N LEU A 59 -4.86 -22.19 -4.44
CA LEU A 59 -4.69 -22.77 -5.77
C LEU A 59 -4.68 -21.71 -6.89
N ASN A 60 -5.17 -20.50 -6.63
CA ASN A 60 -5.18 -19.43 -7.62
C ASN A 60 -3.86 -18.67 -7.58
N THR A 61 -3.11 -18.75 -8.67
CA THR A 61 -1.83 -18.06 -8.84
C THR A 61 -1.99 -16.54 -8.76
N ASN A 62 -3.09 -15.98 -9.28
CA ASN A 62 -3.33 -14.53 -9.23
C ASN A 62 -3.51 -14.03 -7.79
N TYR A 63 -4.26 -14.79 -6.97
CA TYR A 63 -4.42 -14.45 -5.55
C TYR A 63 -3.08 -14.47 -4.80
N LYS A 64 -2.23 -15.47 -5.08
CA LYS A 64 -0.88 -15.56 -4.48
C LYS A 64 0.01 -14.39 -4.91
N VAL A 65 0.05 -14.06 -6.20
CA VAL A 65 0.83 -12.93 -6.73
C VAL A 65 0.36 -11.63 -6.09
N LEU A 66 -0.95 -11.41 -6.00
CA LEU A 66 -1.52 -10.20 -5.41
C LEU A 66 -1.17 -10.06 -3.92
N LEU A 67 -1.33 -11.14 -3.16
CA LEU A 67 -1.02 -11.17 -1.74
C LEU A 67 0.47 -10.88 -1.49
N VAL A 68 1.36 -11.61 -2.16
CA VAL A 68 2.82 -11.46 -2.02
C VAL A 68 3.28 -10.08 -2.49
N SER A 69 2.73 -9.58 -3.60
CA SER A 69 3.07 -8.24 -4.09
C SER A 69 2.67 -7.17 -3.10
N THR A 70 1.48 -7.28 -2.51
CA THR A 70 1.00 -6.32 -1.52
C THR A 70 1.89 -6.34 -0.28
N GLU A 71 2.19 -7.53 0.26
CA GLU A 71 3.05 -7.71 1.42
C GLU A 71 4.47 -7.16 1.20
N VAL A 72 5.10 -7.50 0.07
CA VAL A 72 6.43 -7.01 -0.29
C VAL A 72 6.41 -5.49 -0.47
N THR A 73 5.36 -4.93 -1.04
CA THR A 73 5.26 -3.49 -1.25
C THR A 73 5.20 -2.74 0.06
N TYR A 74 4.35 -3.17 1.00
CA TYR A 74 4.27 -2.55 2.32
C TYR A 74 5.60 -2.69 3.07
N PHE A 75 6.30 -3.81 2.93
CA PHE A 75 7.59 -4.03 3.59
C PHE A 75 8.69 -3.12 3.03
N VAL A 76 8.84 -3.11 1.71
CA VAL A 76 9.84 -2.30 1.02
C VAL A 76 9.51 -0.82 1.18
N CYS A 77 8.24 -0.41 1.08
CA CYS A 77 7.84 0.98 1.30
C CYS A 77 8.03 1.43 2.74
N GLY A 78 7.75 0.59 3.73
CA GLY A 78 8.02 0.90 5.14
C GLY A 78 9.50 1.25 5.36
N LEU A 79 10.41 0.45 4.78
CA LEU A 79 11.85 0.72 4.84
C LEU A 79 12.25 1.98 4.03
N LEU A 80 11.67 2.19 2.86
CA LEU A 80 11.97 3.36 2.02
C LEU A 80 11.44 4.66 2.62
N PHE A 81 10.31 4.64 3.35
CA PHE A 81 9.77 5.83 4.01
C PHE A 81 10.69 6.33 5.13
N VAL A 82 11.41 5.44 5.82
CA VAL A 82 12.46 5.84 6.78
C VAL A 82 13.59 6.62 6.11
N LEU A 83 13.92 6.31 4.85
CA LEU A 83 14.95 7.02 4.09
C LEU A 83 14.45 8.34 3.50
N VAL A 84 13.17 8.40 3.14
CA VAL A 84 12.56 9.58 2.50
C VAL A 84 12.11 10.62 3.53
N VAL A 85 11.67 10.18 4.71
CA VAL A 85 11.08 11.04 5.73
C VAL A 85 11.89 10.94 7.03
N GLU A 86 12.58 12.02 7.40
CA GLU A 86 13.36 12.10 8.65
C GLU A 86 12.48 12.15 9.92
N GLU A 87 11.27 12.71 9.83
CA GLU A 87 10.35 12.87 10.97
C GLU A 87 8.94 12.34 10.64
N TRP A 88 8.29 11.64 11.58
CA TRP A 88 6.88 11.19 11.49
C TRP A 88 6.56 10.15 10.40
N VAL A 89 7.49 9.24 10.09
CA VAL A 89 7.30 8.12 9.13
C VAL A 89 5.96 7.40 9.31
N TRP A 90 5.57 7.17 10.56
CA TRP A 90 4.33 6.51 10.95
C TRP A 90 3.07 7.25 10.50
N ASP A 91 3.04 8.58 10.60
CA ASP A 91 1.89 9.37 10.15
C ASP A 91 1.74 9.28 8.63
N TYR A 92 2.85 9.29 7.89
CA TYR A 92 2.81 9.12 6.43
C TYR A 92 2.41 7.70 6.05
N ALA A 93 2.88 6.68 6.75
CA ALA A 93 2.49 5.29 6.51
C ALA A 93 0.97 5.11 6.70
N ILE A 94 0.43 5.57 7.85
CA ILE A 94 -1.00 5.53 8.12
C ILE A 94 -1.78 6.32 7.07
N LEU A 95 -1.32 7.51 6.69
CA LEU A 95 -2.02 8.36 5.72
C LEU A 95 -2.02 7.76 4.32
N VAL A 96 -0.92 7.12 3.89
CA VAL A 96 -0.83 6.38 2.63
C VAL A 96 -1.76 5.18 2.65
N THR A 97 -1.83 4.43 3.76
CA THR A 97 -2.76 3.30 3.91
C THR A 97 -4.22 3.77 3.85
N ILE A 98 -4.58 4.84 4.56
CA ILE A 98 -5.94 5.42 4.50
C ILE A 98 -6.27 5.88 3.09
N LEU A 99 -5.34 6.55 2.41
CA LEU A 99 -5.54 7.02 1.05
C LEU A 99 -5.71 5.84 0.08
N HIS A 100 -4.90 4.78 0.24
CA HIS A 100 -5.03 3.56 -0.54
C HIS A 100 -6.41 2.93 -0.34
N VAL A 101 -6.86 2.75 0.91
CA VAL A 101 -8.21 2.24 1.23
C VAL A 101 -9.31 3.12 0.61
N ALA A 102 -9.16 4.45 0.69
CA ALA A 102 -10.11 5.39 0.12
C ALA A 102 -10.18 5.26 -1.41
N ILE A 103 -9.03 5.19 -2.09
CA ILE A 103 -8.96 5.00 -3.54
C ILE A 103 -9.56 3.63 -3.91
N THR A 104 -9.20 2.55 -3.22
CA THR A 104 -9.77 1.21 -3.41
C THR A 104 -11.30 1.24 -3.32
N SER A 105 -11.84 1.91 -2.30
CA SER A 105 -13.28 2.08 -2.12
C SER A 105 -13.92 2.87 -3.27
N THR A 106 -13.29 3.96 -3.71
CA THR A 106 -13.81 4.76 -4.85
C THR A 106 -13.76 4.00 -6.18
N VAL A 107 -12.70 3.24 -6.43
CA VAL A 107 -12.50 2.48 -7.67
C VAL A 107 -13.49 1.32 -7.75
N MET A 108 -13.68 0.60 -6.65
CA MET A 108 -14.58 -0.55 -6.60
C MET A 108 -16.04 -0.16 -6.34
N SER A 109 -16.31 1.13 -6.07
CA SER A 109 -17.62 1.66 -5.66
C SER A 109 -18.23 0.96 -4.44
N GLU A 110 -17.41 0.20 -3.71
CA GLU A 110 -17.79 -0.64 -2.59
C GLU A 110 -16.68 -0.56 -1.54
N PHE A 111 -17.04 -0.49 -0.27
CA PHE A 111 -16.07 -0.48 0.81
C PHE A 111 -15.53 -1.90 1.02
N PRO A 112 -14.20 -2.11 1.08
CA PRO A 112 -13.63 -3.43 1.30
C PRO A 112 -13.92 -3.89 2.74
N LEU A 113 -15.00 -4.66 2.94
CA LEU A 113 -15.35 -5.28 4.23
C LEU A 113 -14.78 -6.70 4.38
N THR A 114 -14.05 -7.18 3.37
CA THR A 114 -13.49 -8.52 3.30
C THR A 114 -12.29 -8.69 4.23
N SER A 115 -12.40 -9.55 5.24
CA SER A 115 -11.38 -9.75 6.27
C SER A 115 -10.04 -10.26 5.74
N HIS A 116 -10.02 -11.04 4.66
CA HIS A 116 -8.78 -11.50 4.03
C HIS A 116 -7.96 -10.35 3.43
N TRP A 117 -8.64 -9.32 2.92
CA TRP A 117 -7.99 -8.12 2.38
C TRP A 117 -7.37 -7.28 3.50
N TRP A 118 -8.09 -7.10 4.62
CA TRP A 118 -7.53 -6.45 5.81
C TRP A 118 -6.38 -7.22 6.44
N ALA A 119 -6.40 -8.56 6.40
CA ALA A 119 -5.29 -9.37 6.88
C ALA A 119 -4.02 -9.16 6.05
N ALA A 120 -4.14 -9.00 4.73
CA ALA A 120 -3.01 -8.67 3.86
C ALA A 120 -2.37 -7.31 4.20
N LEU A 121 -3.18 -6.35 4.65
CA LEU A 121 -2.70 -5.05 5.13
C LEU A 121 -2.13 -5.13 6.56
N GLY A 122 -2.82 -5.84 7.45
CA GLY A 122 -2.57 -5.82 8.90
C GLY A 122 -1.42 -6.70 9.39
N ILE A 123 -0.92 -7.66 8.60
CA ILE A 123 0.23 -8.49 8.99
C ILE A 123 1.51 -7.66 9.15
N LEU A 124 1.59 -6.47 8.52
CA LEU A 124 2.85 -5.73 8.45
C LEU A 124 2.88 -4.37 9.18
N GLU A 125 1.73 -3.71 9.42
CA GLU A 125 1.70 -2.51 10.29
C GLU A 125 2.14 -2.81 11.74
N LEU A 126 2.19 -4.09 12.13
CA LEU A 126 2.67 -4.57 13.43
C LEU A 126 4.19 -4.82 13.52
N PHE A 127 4.92 -4.77 12.39
CA PHE A 127 6.34 -5.18 12.31
C PHE A 127 7.33 -4.05 12.02
N VAL A 128 6.86 -2.81 11.87
CA VAL A 128 7.70 -1.60 11.87
C VAL A 128 7.68 -0.98 13.27
#